data_AF-A0A9W9AGD5-F1
#
_entry.id   AF-A0A9W9AGD5-F1
#
_cell.length_a   1.000
_cell.length_b   1.000
_cell.length_c   1.000
_cell.angle_alpha   90.00
_cell.angle_beta   90.00
_cell.angle_gamma   90.00
#
_symmetry.space_group_name_H-M   'P 1'
#
loop_
_entity.id
_entity.type
_entity.pdbx_description
1 polymer ?
#
loop_
_entity_poly.entity_id
_entity_poly.type
_entity_poly.pdbx_seq_one_letter_code
_entity_poly.pdbx_strand_id
1 'polypeptide(L)'
;MSFRNSGFHTSIMFIIVFVLGASLCTNAYPITDAYSVTYYPPQLPPTPMLQSRNLYGQKWILDTYDKTLQDEDKAVFKNTLTNVPVGSRISNDGANNRAMFLLSGEKYYMGHPTGDLIMKVLRGKPDDNAFVEVKVLREAGDLIAAGMLHDARLSKTAIPVIIMKKKSGQVLSGTGVYRKASGREKKRMEGEAVGKMCEKVAEFAERKQILRLDNKEQNALVTLSGKTVTSVELVDMGPPGIFSVSKDAKREDIINFCTRFAINIFVPEQ
;
A
#
# COMPACT_ATOMS: atom_id res chain seq x y z
N MET A 1 -71.07 -4.82 33.16
CA MET A 1 -70.46 -6.12 32.86
C MET A 1 -69.05 -6.12 33.43
N SER A 2 -68.84 -6.96 34.43
CA SER A 2 -67.59 -7.19 35.15
C SER A 2 -66.68 -8.10 34.32
N PHE A 3 -65.37 -7.89 34.34
CA PHE A 3 -64.42 -8.90 34.85
C PHE A 3 -63.10 -8.24 35.26
N ARG A 4 -62.79 -8.41 36.55
CA ARG A 4 -61.48 -8.27 37.18
C ARG A 4 -60.48 -9.25 36.56
N ASN A 5 -59.21 -8.88 36.53
CA ASN A 5 -58.19 -9.85 36.91
C ASN A 5 -57.06 -9.18 37.71
N SER A 6 -56.60 -9.94 38.71
CA SER A 6 -55.84 -9.53 39.89
C SER A 6 -54.71 -10.53 40.12
N GLY A 7 -53.60 -10.06 40.70
CA GLY A 7 -52.53 -10.89 41.28
C GLY A 7 -51.27 -10.94 40.40
N PHE A 8 -50.05 -11.01 40.93
CA PHE A 8 -49.59 -11.33 42.28
C PHE A 8 -48.18 -10.78 42.54
N HIS A 9 -47.88 -10.53 43.81
CA HIS A 9 -46.60 -10.21 44.44
C HIS A 9 -45.47 -11.25 44.20
N THR A 10 -44.22 -10.79 44.16
CA THR A 10 -43.19 -11.20 45.15
C THR A 10 -41.98 -10.26 45.16
N SER A 11 -41.67 -9.76 46.35
CA SER A 11 -40.43 -9.05 46.71
C SER A 11 -39.37 -10.07 47.13
N ILE A 12 -38.10 -9.89 46.72
CA ILE A 12 -36.90 -10.48 47.36
C ILE A 12 -35.81 -9.41 47.20
N MET A 13 -35.60 -8.51 48.17
CA MET A 13 -34.77 -8.63 49.39
C MET A 13 -33.27 -8.72 49.09
N PHE A 14 -32.58 -7.66 49.51
CA PHE A 14 -31.14 -7.44 49.51
C PHE A 14 -30.40 -8.50 50.33
N ILE A 15 -29.23 -8.93 49.86
CA ILE A 15 -28.12 -9.35 50.73
C ILE A 15 -26.87 -8.59 50.30
N ILE A 16 -26.51 -7.62 51.15
CA ILE A 16 -25.20 -6.99 51.24
C ILE A 16 -24.36 -7.92 52.14
N VAL A 17 -23.20 -8.37 51.67
CA VAL A 17 -22.16 -8.93 52.55
C VAL A 17 -20.96 -8.00 52.51
N PHE A 18 -20.76 -7.30 53.63
CA PHE A 18 -19.50 -6.71 54.01
C PHE A 18 -18.57 -7.83 54.49
N VAL A 19 -17.35 -7.89 53.96
CA VAL A 19 -16.22 -8.50 54.65
C VAL A 19 -15.17 -7.42 54.81
N LEU A 20 -15.08 -6.89 56.04
CA LEU A 20 -13.94 -6.16 56.55
C LEU A 20 -12.99 -7.18 57.20
N GLY A 21 -11.71 -7.09 56.85
CA GLY A 21 -10.64 -7.85 57.49
C GLY A 21 -9.30 -7.22 57.11
N ALA A 22 -8.84 -6.29 57.95
CA ALA A 22 -7.54 -5.66 57.87
C ALA A 22 -6.42 -6.62 58.30
N SER A 23 -5.24 -6.52 57.69
CA SER A 23 -4.03 -5.99 58.36
C SER A 23 -2.74 -6.37 57.60
N LEU A 24 -2.03 -5.31 57.20
CA LEU A 24 -0.58 -5.09 57.13
C LEU A 24 0.37 -6.32 57.21
N CYS A 25 1.23 -6.46 56.19
CA CYS A 25 2.70 -6.37 56.34
C CYS A 25 3.42 -6.47 54.98
N THR A 26 4.12 -5.38 54.64
CA THR A 26 5.45 -5.31 54.01
C THR A 26 5.91 -6.43 53.08
N ASN A 27 6.10 -6.10 51.80
CA ASN A 27 7.40 -6.22 51.13
C ASN A 27 7.41 -5.36 49.87
N ALA A 28 7.97 -4.17 50.02
CA ALA A 28 8.39 -3.34 48.90
C ALA A 28 9.58 -4.06 48.23
N TYR A 29 9.35 -4.65 47.07
CA TYR A 29 10.42 -5.05 46.17
C TYR A 29 10.97 -3.77 45.53
N PRO A 30 12.28 -3.49 45.64
CA PRO A 30 12.88 -2.42 44.84
C PRO A 30 12.77 -2.82 43.38
N ILE A 31 12.06 -2.00 42.60
CA ILE A 31 12.11 -2.03 41.14
C ILE A 31 13.51 -1.53 40.78
N THR A 32 14.44 -2.46 40.68
CA THR A 32 15.79 -2.21 40.17
C THR A 32 15.69 -1.91 38.68
N ASP A 33 16.17 -0.74 38.32
CA ASP A 33 16.74 -0.38 37.03
C ASP A 33 15.89 -0.69 35.79
N ALA A 34 15.07 0.31 35.44
CA ALA A 34 14.71 0.55 34.07
C ALA A 34 15.99 0.76 33.26
N TYR A 35 16.49 -0.32 32.64
CA TYR A 35 17.41 -0.22 31.53
C TYR A 35 16.71 0.59 30.43
N SER A 36 16.98 1.89 30.39
CA SER A 36 16.77 2.70 29.21
C SER A 36 17.73 2.16 28.15
N VAL A 37 17.28 1.15 27.40
CA VAL A 37 17.90 0.82 26.12
C VAL A 37 17.60 2.01 25.23
N THR A 38 18.52 2.96 25.20
CA THR A 38 18.59 3.99 24.17
C THR A 38 18.79 3.25 22.86
N TYR A 39 17.68 2.97 22.17
CA TYR A 39 17.70 2.52 20.80
C TYR A 39 18.23 3.69 19.97
N TYR A 40 19.54 3.74 19.80
CA TYR A 40 20.13 4.52 18.74
C TYR A 40 19.78 3.79 17.44
N PRO A 41 18.88 4.34 16.59
CA PRO A 41 18.74 3.79 15.25
C PRO A 41 20.15 3.79 14.64
N PRO A 42 20.61 2.68 14.04
CA PRO A 42 21.90 2.68 13.38
C PRO A 42 21.91 3.86 12.41
N GLN A 43 22.82 4.81 12.64
CA GLN A 43 22.99 5.93 11.74
C GLN A 43 23.29 5.34 10.36
N LEU A 44 22.35 5.51 9.44
CA LEU A 44 22.56 5.08 8.06
C LEU A 44 23.78 5.84 7.56
N PRO A 45 24.80 5.15 7.02
CA PRO A 45 25.94 5.83 6.44
C PRO A 45 25.44 6.82 5.37
N PRO A 46 26.13 7.96 5.18
CA PRO A 46 25.80 8.92 4.13
C PRO A 46 25.68 8.17 2.81
N THR A 47 24.50 8.27 2.19
CA THR A 47 23.99 7.42 1.11
C THR A 47 25.10 7.09 0.10
N PRO A 48 25.74 5.91 0.18
CA PRO A 48 26.51 5.43 -0.95
C PRO A 48 25.49 5.24 -2.06
N MET A 49 25.79 5.70 -3.28
CA MET A 49 24.98 5.38 -4.45
C MET A 49 24.62 3.90 -4.36
N LEU A 50 23.32 3.61 -4.19
CA LEU A 50 22.80 2.26 -4.06
C LEU A 50 23.46 1.41 -5.13
N GLN A 51 24.37 0.51 -4.75
CA GLN A 51 24.77 -0.55 -5.66
C GLN A 51 23.47 -1.32 -5.91
N SER A 52 22.91 -1.16 -7.10
CA SER A 52 21.62 -1.73 -7.50
C SER A 52 21.61 -3.25 -7.33
N ARG A 53 22.79 -3.86 -7.51
CA ARG A 53 23.08 -5.25 -7.25
C ARG A 53 23.50 -5.49 -5.82
N ASN A 54 23.02 -6.58 -5.23
CA ASN A 54 23.28 -6.96 -3.84
C ASN A 54 22.89 -5.85 -2.87
N LEU A 55 21.73 -5.23 -3.10
CA LEU A 55 21.23 -4.13 -2.30
C LEU A 55 21.30 -4.47 -0.80
N TYR A 56 22.06 -3.68 -0.03
CA TYR A 56 22.36 -3.92 1.39
C TYR A 56 22.91 -5.34 1.70
N GLY A 57 23.75 -5.88 0.81
CA GLY A 57 24.36 -7.20 0.94
C GLY A 57 23.44 -8.38 0.61
N GLN A 58 22.20 -8.12 0.18
CA GLN A 58 21.25 -9.17 -0.17
C GLN A 58 21.54 -9.73 -1.56
N LYS A 59 22.28 -10.84 -1.63
CA LYS A 59 22.68 -11.48 -2.90
C LYS A 59 21.52 -11.90 -3.80
N TRP A 60 20.33 -12.05 -3.23
CA TRP A 60 19.11 -12.40 -3.95
C TRP A 60 18.45 -11.20 -4.66
N ILE A 61 18.88 -9.95 -4.37
CA ILE A 61 18.51 -8.74 -5.12
C ILE A 61 19.56 -8.53 -6.21
N LEU A 62 19.19 -8.81 -7.45
CA LEU A 62 20.15 -8.98 -8.54
C LEU A 62 20.56 -7.65 -9.17
N ASP A 63 19.61 -6.87 -9.66
CA ASP A 63 19.87 -5.57 -10.29
C ASP A 63 18.58 -4.76 -10.43
N THR A 64 18.68 -3.50 -10.85
CA THR A 64 17.51 -2.70 -11.20
C THR A 64 16.80 -3.28 -12.43
N TYR A 65 15.48 -3.20 -12.44
CA TYR A 65 14.66 -3.92 -13.41
C TYR A 65 14.67 -3.30 -14.83
N ASP A 66 15.13 -2.04 -14.98
CA ASP A 66 15.35 -1.36 -16.27
C ASP A 66 16.31 -2.14 -17.17
N LYS A 67 17.29 -2.84 -16.59
CA LYS A 67 18.24 -3.67 -17.34
C LYS A 67 17.59 -4.87 -18.04
N THR A 68 16.33 -5.16 -17.72
CA THR A 68 15.57 -6.23 -18.39
C THR A 68 14.79 -5.73 -19.60
N LEU A 69 14.67 -4.41 -19.81
CA LEU A 69 13.88 -3.83 -20.89
C LEU A 69 14.34 -4.34 -22.26
N GLN A 70 13.37 -4.80 -23.04
CA GLN A 70 13.57 -5.19 -24.44
C GLN A 70 13.05 -4.12 -25.39
N ASP A 71 13.32 -4.26 -26.68
CA ASP A 71 12.88 -3.29 -27.69
C ASP A 71 11.35 -3.20 -27.79
N GLU A 72 10.64 -4.30 -27.53
CA GLU A 72 9.18 -4.34 -27.48
C GLU A 72 8.64 -3.50 -26.31
N ASP A 73 9.32 -3.50 -25.16
CA ASP A 73 8.97 -2.69 -24.00
C ASP A 73 9.13 -1.20 -24.32
N LYS A 74 10.17 -0.85 -25.08
CA LYS A 74 10.45 0.53 -25.53
C LYS A 74 9.54 0.98 -26.68
N ALA A 75 8.87 0.04 -27.34
CA ALA A 75 7.96 0.32 -28.44
C ALA A 75 6.52 0.63 -28.01
N VAL A 76 6.15 0.42 -26.74
CA VAL A 76 4.75 0.54 -26.26
C VAL A 76 4.13 1.91 -26.54
N PHE A 77 4.92 2.99 -26.49
CA PHE A 77 4.46 4.35 -26.77
C PHE A 77 4.59 4.76 -28.25
N LYS A 78 4.90 3.84 -29.17
CA LYS A 78 4.83 4.11 -30.62
C LYS A 78 3.39 4.06 -31.13
N ASN A 79 2.52 3.33 -30.44
CA ASN A 79 1.13 3.17 -30.83
C ASN A 79 0.27 4.35 -30.36
N THR A 80 -0.72 4.74 -31.17
CA THR A 80 -1.73 5.71 -30.78
C THR A 80 -2.95 4.99 -30.23
N LEU A 81 -3.37 5.33 -29.01
CA LEU A 81 -4.60 4.84 -28.41
C LEU A 81 -5.78 5.65 -28.94
N THR A 82 -6.85 4.94 -29.31
CA THR A 82 -8.10 5.51 -29.80
C THR A 82 -9.25 5.15 -28.87
N ASN A 83 -10.34 5.91 -28.94
CA ASN A 83 -11.58 5.68 -28.20
C ASN A 83 -11.40 5.50 -26.68
N VAL A 84 -10.42 6.20 -26.09
CA VAL A 84 -10.20 6.16 -24.63
C VAL A 84 -11.26 7.04 -23.94
N PRO A 85 -12.15 6.46 -23.10
CA PRO A 85 -13.21 7.22 -22.44
C PRO A 85 -12.65 7.94 -21.20
N VAL A 86 -11.94 9.05 -21.41
CA VAL A 86 -11.33 9.83 -20.32
C VAL A 86 -12.41 10.47 -19.45
N GLY A 87 -12.39 10.12 -18.17
CA GLY A 87 -13.34 10.60 -17.16
C GLY A 87 -12.77 11.65 -16.21
N SER A 88 -13.20 11.57 -14.94
CA SER A 88 -12.82 12.52 -13.91
C SER A 88 -11.37 12.36 -13.47
N ARG A 89 -10.67 13.47 -13.24
CA ARG A 89 -9.37 13.48 -12.58
C ARG A 89 -9.51 12.97 -11.14
N ILE A 90 -8.66 12.04 -10.72
CA ILE A 90 -8.68 11.44 -9.38
C ILE A 90 -7.43 11.75 -8.56
N SER A 91 -6.36 12.23 -9.19
CA SER A 91 -5.19 12.75 -8.48
C SER A 91 -4.54 13.92 -9.23
N ASN A 92 -3.90 14.78 -8.45
CA ASN A 92 -3.04 15.84 -8.97
C ASN A 92 -1.66 15.29 -9.35
N ASP A 93 -0.81 16.18 -9.85
CA ASP A 93 0.55 15.91 -10.31
C ASP A 93 1.39 15.12 -9.29
N GLY A 94 2.05 14.07 -9.76
CA GLY A 94 3.11 13.37 -9.03
C GLY A 94 4.48 13.64 -9.64
N ALA A 95 5.53 13.00 -9.12
CA ALA A 95 6.90 13.20 -9.62
C ALA A 95 7.02 12.87 -11.12
N ASN A 96 6.41 11.76 -11.56
CA ASN A 96 6.54 11.22 -12.92
C ASN A 96 5.24 11.28 -13.74
N ASN A 97 4.13 11.71 -13.13
CA ASN A 97 2.83 11.81 -13.79
C ASN A 97 2.22 13.20 -13.65
N ARG A 98 1.53 13.62 -14.71
CA ARG A 98 0.81 14.89 -14.73
C ARG A 98 -0.53 14.78 -14.01
N ALA A 99 -1.19 13.64 -14.14
CA ALA A 99 -2.49 13.39 -13.55
C ALA A 99 -2.83 11.91 -13.59
N MET A 100 -3.77 11.51 -12.74
CA MET A 100 -4.52 10.28 -12.91
C MET A 100 -5.99 10.58 -13.16
N PHE A 101 -6.61 9.79 -14.01
CA PHE A 101 -8.02 9.88 -14.35
C PHE A 101 -8.70 8.52 -14.12
N LEU A 102 -9.93 8.56 -13.63
CA LEU A 102 -10.84 7.43 -13.79
C LEU A 102 -11.30 7.40 -15.25
N LEU A 103 -11.42 6.22 -15.85
CA LEU A 103 -12.14 6.10 -17.11
C LEU A 103 -13.65 6.19 -16.83
N SER A 104 -14.37 6.95 -17.64
CA SER A 104 -15.82 7.05 -17.52
C SER A 104 -16.44 7.28 -18.89
N GLY A 105 -17.58 6.65 -19.14
CA GLY A 105 -18.27 6.74 -20.43
C GLY A 105 -18.83 5.39 -20.80
N GLU A 106 -18.40 4.86 -21.94
CA GLU A 106 -18.80 3.54 -22.42
C GLU A 106 -18.75 2.47 -21.34
N LYS A 107 -19.61 1.45 -21.45
CA LYS A 107 -19.69 0.38 -20.44
C LYS A 107 -18.37 -0.39 -20.33
N TYR A 108 -17.61 -0.52 -21.42
CA TYR A 108 -16.34 -1.25 -21.46
C TYR A 108 -15.29 -0.53 -22.30
N TYR A 109 -14.02 -0.68 -21.94
CA TYR A 109 -12.86 -0.34 -22.76
C TYR A 109 -11.94 -1.57 -22.82
N MET A 110 -11.63 -2.03 -24.04
CA MET A 110 -10.84 -3.25 -24.28
C MET A 110 -11.33 -4.47 -23.48
N GLY A 111 -12.66 -4.63 -23.35
CA GLY A 111 -13.28 -5.74 -22.62
C GLY A 111 -13.37 -5.57 -21.09
N HIS A 112 -12.89 -4.45 -20.55
CA HIS A 112 -12.93 -4.17 -19.10
C HIS A 112 -13.94 -3.06 -18.77
N PRO A 113 -14.73 -3.17 -17.68
CA PRO A 113 -15.61 -2.10 -17.25
C PRO A 113 -14.83 -0.80 -17.02
N THR A 114 -15.27 0.31 -17.60
CA THR A 114 -14.53 1.58 -17.53
C THR A 114 -14.37 2.10 -16.10
N GLY A 115 -15.36 1.88 -15.22
CA GLY A 115 -15.29 2.23 -13.80
C GLY A 115 -14.22 1.47 -12.99
N ASP A 116 -13.71 0.37 -13.54
CA ASP A 116 -12.64 -0.44 -12.95
C ASP A 116 -11.26 -0.09 -13.50
N LEU A 117 -11.15 0.96 -14.32
CA LEU A 117 -9.91 1.38 -14.95
C LEU A 117 -9.49 2.78 -14.53
N ILE A 118 -8.18 2.97 -14.42
CA ILE A 118 -7.55 4.27 -14.26
C ILE A 118 -6.55 4.51 -15.40
N MET A 119 -6.36 5.78 -15.74
CA MET A 119 -5.35 6.23 -16.69
C MET A 119 -4.36 7.16 -16.00
N LYS A 120 -3.08 6.81 -16.04
CA LYS A 120 -1.96 7.67 -15.66
C LYS A 120 -1.49 8.42 -16.89
N VAL A 121 -1.49 9.75 -16.82
CA VAL A 121 -0.94 10.62 -17.86
C VAL A 121 0.49 10.94 -17.48
N LEU A 122 1.45 10.54 -18.30
CA LEU A 122 2.87 10.72 -18.02
C LEU A 122 3.33 12.14 -18.35
N ARG A 123 4.43 12.56 -17.73
CA ARG A 123 5.09 13.83 -18.03
C ARG A 123 6.11 13.63 -19.14
N GLY A 124 6.20 14.60 -20.04
CA GLY A 124 7.25 14.65 -21.06
C GLY A 124 7.23 13.47 -22.03
N LYS A 125 8.42 13.14 -22.55
CA LYS A 125 8.61 11.98 -23.42
C LYS A 125 8.79 10.72 -22.54
N PRO A 126 8.30 9.55 -22.98
CA PRO A 126 8.57 8.29 -22.29
C PRO A 126 10.07 8.04 -22.13
N ASP A 127 10.47 7.63 -20.94
CA ASP A 127 11.82 7.24 -20.56
C ASP A 127 11.85 5.79 -20.05
N ASP A 128 13.01 5.31 -19.61
CA ASP A 128 13.17 3.95 -19.09
C ASP A 128 12.27 3.69 -17.86
N ASN A 129 11.97 4.70 -17.05
CA ASN A 129 11.05 4.54 -15.92
C ASN A 129 9.62 4.24 -16.39
N ALA A 130 9.15 4.97 -17.41
CA ALA A 130 7.85 4.71 -18.02
C ALA A 130 7.78 3.31 -18.65
N PHE A 131 8.84 2.87 -19.34
CA PHE A 131 8.88 1.53 -19.93
C PHE A 131 8.90 0.44 -18.86
N VAL A 132 9.65 0.62 -17.77
CA VAL A 132 9.64 -0.31 -16.63
C VAL A 132 8.27 -0.40 -16.00
N GLU A 133 7.60 0.74 -15.75
CA GLU A 133 6.25 0.73 -15.16
C GLU A 133 5.27 -0.07 -16.03
N VAL A 134 5.27 0.15 -17.35
CA VAL A 134 4.42 -0.61 -18.28
C VAL A 134 4.74 -2.11 -18.23
N LYS A 135 6.02 -2.47 -18.23
CA LYS A 135 6.46 -3.87 -18.15
C LYS A 135 6.01 -4.53 -16.85
N VAL A 136 6.22 -3.88 -15.70
CA VAL A 136 5.84 -4.44 -14.39
C VAL A 136 4.32 -4.56 -14.29
N LEU A 137 3.56 -3.58 -14.77
CA LEU A 137 2.09 -3.67 -14.82
C LEU A 137 1.62 -4.82 -15.72
N ARG A 138 2.32 -5.09 -16.83
CA ARG A 138 2.04 -6.25 -17.69
C ARG A 138 2.29 -7.56 -16.93
N GLU A 139 3.42 -7.69 -16.25
CA GLU A 139 3.76 -8.87 -15.45
C GLU A 139 2.78 -9.09 -14.28
N ALA A 140 2.29 -8.01 -13.67
CA ALA A 140 1.24 -8.06 -12.64
C ALA A 140 -0.14 -8.43 -13.18
N GLY A 141 -0.35 -8.38 -14.51
CA GLY A 141 -1.66 -8.58 -15.13
C GLY A 141 -2.62 -7.40 -14.90
N ASP A 142 -2.09 -6.22 -14.59
CA ASP A 142 -2.85 -4.99 -14.31
C ASP A 142 -2.84 -4.01 -15.49
N LEU A 143 -1.91 -4.14 -16.43
CA LEU A 143 -1.88 -3.33 -17.64
C LEU A 143 -3.07 -3.66 -18.55
N ILE A 144 -3.78 -2.62 -19.01
CA ILE A 144 -4.79 -2.72 -20.07
C ILE A 144 -4.24 -2.22 -21.39
N ALA A 145 -3.65 -1.02 -21.38
CA ALA A 145 -3.06 -0.41 -22.57
C ALA A 145 -1.97 0.60 -22.19
N ALA A 146 -1.02 0.84 -23.09
CA ALA A 146 -0.09 1.97 -23.02
C ALA A 146 0.13 2.50 -24.44
N GLY A 147 0.30 3.81 -24.57
CA GLY A 147 0.45 4.44 -25.88
C GLY A 147 0.35 5.96 -25.83
N MET A 148 0.36 6.59 -26.99
CA MET A 148 0.12 8.02 -27.14
C MET A 148 -1.38 8.28 -27.28
N LEU A 149 -1.92 9.25 -26.55
CA LEU A 149 -3.31 9.65 -26.62
C LEU A 149 -3.44 11.08 -27.16
N HIS A 150 -4.29 11.26 -28.17
CA HIS A 150 -4.72 12.58 -28.62
C HIS A 150 -6.05 12.94 -27.95
N ASP A 151 -5.99 13.81 -26.94
CA ASP A 151 -7.18 14.36 -26.29
C ASP A 151 -6.96 15.83 -25.94
N ALA A 152 -7.70 16.71 -26.59
CA ALA A 152 -7.57 18.17 -26.46
C ALA A 152 -7.83 18.67 -25.02
N ARG A 153 -8.55 17.90 -24.19
CA ARG A 153 -8.78 18.22 -22.77
C ARG A 153 -7.52 18.01 -21.93
N LEU A 154 -6.62 17.14 -22.38
CA LEU A 154 -5.36 16.81 -21.69
C LEU A 154 -4.18 17.61 -22.24
N SER A 155 -4.06 17.69 -23.56
CA SER A 155 -2.93 18.31 -24.24
C SER A 155 -3.27 18.70 -25.68
N LYS A 156 -2.60 19.73 -26.21
CA LYS A 156 -2.71 20.10 -27.64
C LYS A 156 -2.03 19.08 -28.56
N THR A 157 -1.07 18.33 -28.04
CA THR A 157 -0.32 17.29 -28.77
C THR A 157 -0.58 15.93 -28.14
N ALA A 158 -0.26 14.85 -28.87
CA ALA A 158 -0.28 13.49 -28.33
C ALA A 158 0.50 13.42 -27.01
N ILE A 159 -0.07 12.77 -25.99
CA ILE A 159 0.53 12.63 -24.68
C ILE A 159 0.64 11.15 -24.29
N PRO A 160 1.76 10.68 -23.73
CA PRO A 160 1.89 9.30 -23.31
C PRO A 160 1.00 8.98 -22.11
N VAL A 161 0.28 7.87 -22.19
CA VAL A 161 -0.63 7.40 -21.13
C VAL A 161 -0.49 5.90 -20.88
N ILE A 162 -0.76 5.50 -19.65
CA ILE A 162 -0.87 4.10 -19.22
C ILE A 162 -2.27 3.89 -18.66
N ILE A 163 -3.01 2.94 -19.20
CA ILE A 163 -4.33 2.52 -18.71
C ILE A 163 -4.16 1.18 -18.00
N MET A 164 -4.65 1.09 -16.77
CA MET A 164 -4.47 -0.05 -15.89
C MET A 164 -5.71 -0.29 -15.03
N LYS A 165 -5.80 -1.50 -14.48
CA LYS A 165 -6.85 -1.85 -13.52
C LYS A 165 -6.75 -0.97 -12.28
N LYS A 166 -7.90 -0.47 -11.83
CA LYS A 166 -8.06 0.21 -10.56
C LYS A 166 -7.99 -0.81 -9.43
N LYS A 167 -7.14 -0.56 -8.44
CA LYS A 167 -7.11 -1.36 -7.21
C LYS A 167 -8.16 -0.87 -6.22
N SER A 168 -8.69 -1.80 -5.43
CA SER A 168 -9.63 -1.52 -4.35
C SER A 168 -8.90 -1.07 -3.08
N GLY A 169 -9.63 -0.51 -2.13
CA GLY A 169 -9.09 -0.03 -0.86
C GLY A 169 -8.84 1.48 -0.84
N GLN A 170 -8.25 1.95 0.26
CA GLN A 170 -7.95 3.37 0.52
C GLN A 170 -6.61 3.49 1.24
N VAL A 171 -5.96 4.64 1.13
CA VAL A 171 -4.80 4.98 1.98
C VAL A 171 -5.26 4.96 3.45
N LEU A 172 -4.51 4.30 4.34
CA LEU A 172 -4.94 4.02 5.71
C LEU A 172 -5.29 5.31 6.49
N SER A 173 -4.42 6.32 6.45
CA SER A 173 -4.61 7.66 7.04
C SER A 173 -5.80 8.41 6.45
N GLY A 174 -6.15 8.10 5.20
CA GLY A 174 -7.34 8.57 4.51
C GLY A 174 -8.66 7.95 5.01
N THR A 175 -8.61 6.89 5.81
CA THR A 175 -9.82 6.23 6.31
C THR A 175 -10.42 6.94 7.52
N GLY A 176 -11.75 7.03 7.58
CA GLY A 176 -12.45 7.60 8.73
C GLY A 176 -12.24 6.81 10.03
N VAL A 177 -12.01 5.49 9.92
CA VAL A 177 -11.73 4.63 11.07
C VAL A 177 -10.37 4.95 11.69
N TYR A 178 -9.31 5.03 10.88
CA TYR A 178 -7.98 5.35 11.37
C TYR A 178 -7.93 6.75 11.98
N ARG A 179 -8.55 7.76 11.34
CA ARG A 179 -8.57 9.13 11.88
C ARG A 179 -9.19 9.23 13.28
N LYS A 180 -10.19 8.40 13.58
CA LYS A 180 -10.89 8.36 14.89
C LYS A 180 -10.25 7.39 15.89
N ALA A 181 -9.27 6.61 15.48
CA ALA A 181 -8.60 5.62 16.33
C ALA A 181 -7.65 6.30 17.33
N SER A 182 -7.50 5.71 18.51
CA SER A 182 -6.51 6.13 19.50
C SER A 182 -5.07 5.89 19.00
N GLY A 183 -4.08 6.53 19.61
CA GLY A 183 -2.68 6.37 19.20
C GLY A 183 -2.18 4.92 19.24
N ARG A 184 -2.63 4.12 20.22
CA ARG A 184 -2.31 2.68 20.30
C ARG A 184 -2.95 1.88 19.16
N GLU A 185 -4.19 2.23 18.81
CA GLU A 185 -4.91 1.58 17.71
C GLU A 185 -4.32 1.93 16.35
N LYS A 186 -3.93 3.20 16.13
CA LYS A 186 -3.23 3.63 14.92
C LYS A 186 -1.94 2.83 14.71
N LYS A 187 -1.08 2.75 15.72
CA LYS A 187 0.17 1.95 15.67
C LYS A 187 -0.08 0.48 15.35
N ARG A 188 -1.15 -0.10 15.91
CA ARG A 188 -1.54 -1.50 15.57
C ARG A 188 -1.96 -1.61 14.11
N MET A 189 -2.83 -0.73 13.63
CA MET A 189 -3.31 -0.74 12.24
C MET A 189 -2.16 -0.51 11.24
N GLU A 190 -1.22 0.38 11.56
CA GLU A 190 0.00 0.61 10.78
C GLU A 190 0.83 -0.68 10.69
N GLY A 191 1.09 -1.33 11.82
CA GLY A 191 1.81 -2.61 11.84
C GLY A 191 1.13 -3.71 11.03
N GLU A 192 -0.20 -3.82 11.12
CA GLU A 192 -0.99 -4.76 10.31
C GLU A 192 -0.90 -4.45 8.81
N ALA A 193 -0.97 -3.17 8.43
CA ALA A 193 -0.82 -2.72 7.05
C ALA A 193 0.59 -3.01 6.52
N VAL A 194 1.65 -2.73 7.30
CA VAL A 194 3.03 -3.05 6.93
C VAL A 194 3.19 -4.56 6.72
N GLY A 195 2.73 -5.38 7.67
CA GLY A 195 2.84 -6.83 7.56
C GLY A 195 2.20 -7.36 6.27
N LYS A 196 0.95 -6.95 5.99
CA LYS A 196 0.24 -7.36 4.77
C LYS A 196 0.84 -6.82 3.48
N MET A 197 1.35 -5.59 3.50
CA MET A 197 2.05 -5.01 2.37
C MET A 197 3.32 -5.81 2.04
N CYS A 198 4.13 -6.16 3.05
CA CYS A 198 5.34 -6.95 2.86
C CYS A 198 5.07 -8.41 2.47
N GLU A 199 3.98 -9.01 2.96
CA GLU A 199 3.49 -10.31 2.47
C GLU A 199 3.14 -10.26 0.97
N LYS A 200 2.53 -9.17 0.50
CA LYS A 200 2.21 -8.93 -0.91
C LYS A 200 3.43 -8.67 -1.76
N VAL A 201 4.40 -7.90 -1.27
CA VAL A 201 5.69 -7.70 -1.94
C VAL A 201 6.40 -9.05 -2.11
N ALA A 202 6.44 -9.87 -1.08
CA ALA A 202 7.05 -11.19 -1.14
C ALA A 202 6.31 -12.15 -2.09
N GLU A 203 4.97 -12.15 -2.09
CA GLU A 203 4.15 -12.90 -3.05
C GLU A 203 4.46 -12.49 -4.50
N PHE A 204 4.55 -11.19 -4.76
CA PHE A 204 4.87 -10.68 -6.08
C PHE A 204 6.29 -11.06 -6.51
N ALA A 205 7.28 -10.89 -5.63
CA ALA A 205 8.67 -11.25 -5.89
C ALA A 205 8.86 -12.75 -6.14
N GLU A 206 8.19 -13.61 -5.38
CA GLU A 206 8.23 -15.06 -5.55
C GLU A 206 7.64 -15.49 -6.89
N ARG A 207 6.49 -14.91 -7.28
CA ARG A 207 5.78 -15.29 -8.49
C ARG A 207 6.37 -14.71 -9.77
N LYS A 208 6.91 -13.49 -9.69
CA LYS A 208 7.31 -12.69 -10.86
C LYS A 208 8.80 -12.40 -10.93
N GLN A 209 9.55 -12.76 -9.89
CA GLN A 209 10.97 -12.45 -9.76
C GLN A 209 11.24 -10.93 -9.83
N ILE A 210 10.28 -10.14 -9.33
CA ILE A 210 10.32 -8.67 -9.27
C ILE A 210 10.12 -8.22 -7.82
N LEU A 211 11.11 -7.53 -7.27
CA LEU A 211 10.99 -6.88 -5.96
C LEU A 211 10.60 -5.43 -6.16
N ARG A 212 9.55 -5.00 -5.45
CA ARG A 212 9.08 -3.62 -5.40
C ARG A 212 9.24 -3.07 -3.99
N LEU A 213 10.04 -2.02 -3.83
CA LEU A 213 10.47 -1.46 -2.53
C LEU A 213 9.97 -0.04 -2.26
N ASP A 214 9.09 0.52 -3.09
CA ASP A 214 8.58 1.88 -2.89
C ASP A 214 7.48 1.95 -1.81
N ASN A 215 7.85 1.51 -0.62
CA ASN A 215 7.00 1.30 0.54
C ASN A 215 6.66 2.64 1.19
N LYS A 216 5.72 3.37 0.58
CA LYS A 216 5.10 4.58 1.11
C LYS A 216 3.62 4.33 1.37
N GLU A 217 3.02 5.02 2.34
CA GLU A 217 1.62 4.79 2.72
C GLU A 217 0.67 4.95 1.52
N GLN A 218 0.86 6.00 0.72
CA GLN A 218 0.05 6.28 -0.46
C GLN A 218 0.09 5.16 -1.51
N ASN A 219 1.09 4.29 -1.44
CA ASN A 219 1.31 3.19 -2.38
C ASN A 219 0.82 1.83 -1.84
N ALA A 220 0.12 1.84 -0.71
CA ALA A 220 -0.56 0.68 -0.13
C ALA A 220 -2.03 1.01 0.17
N LEU A 221 -2.95 0.43 -0.62
CA LEU A 221 -4.39 0.60 -0.40
C LEU A 221 -4.90 -0.48 0.53
N VAL A 222 -5.42 -0.07 1.69
CA VAL A 222 -5.95 -0.98 2.71
C VAL A 222 -7.44 -1.22 2.53
N THR A 223 -7.87 -2.43 2.89
CA THR A 223 -9.27 -2.72 3.23
C THR A 223 -9.37 -2.96 4.73
N LEU A 224 -10.41 -2.38 5.36
CA LEU A 224 -10.64 -2.48 6.79
C LEU A 224 -11.92 -3.26 7.09
N SER A 225 -11.88 -4.06 8.15
CA SER A 225 -13.07 -4.59 8.84
C SER A 225 -13.03 -4.10 10.28
N GLY A 226 -13.90 -3.14 10.62
CA GLY A 226 -13.77 -2.38 11.85
C GLY A 226 -12.39 -1.70 11.92
N LYS A 227 -11.66 -1.91 13.02
CA LYS A 227 -10.30 -1.38 13.23
C LYS A 227 -9.19 -2.36 12.80
N THR A 228 -9.50 -3.38 12.02
CA THR A 228 -8.53 -4.40 11.58
C THR A 228 -8.25 -4.24 10.10
N VAL A 229 -6.98 -4.22 9.72
CA VAL A 229 -6.58 -4.27 8.30
C VAL A 229 -6.75 -5.69 7.80
N THR A 230 -7.61 -5.91 6.81
CA THR A 230 -7.90 -7.26 6.28
C THR A 230 -7.07 -7.60 5.05
N SER A 231 -6.83 -6.63 4.18
CA SER A 231 -6.01 -6.79 2.98
C SER A 231 -5.30 -5.50 2.59
N VAL A 232 -4.25 -5.65 1.78
CA VAL A 232 -3.50 -4.57 1.15
C VAL A 232 -3.39 -4.86 -0.34
N GLU A 233 -3.64 -3.85 -1.17
CA GLU A 233 -3.28 -3.83 -2.58
C GLU A 233 -2.10 -2.88 -2.79
N LEU A 234 -1.09 -3.34 -3.54
CA LEU A 234 0.05 -2.51 -3.92
C LEU A 234 -0.31 -1.68 -5.14
N VAL A 235 0.02 -0.39 -5.11
CA VAL A 235 -0.08 0.52 -6.25
C VAL A 235 1.26 1.20 -6.50
N ASP A 236 1.35 1.95 -7.60
CA ASP A 236 2.59 2.59 -8.05
C ASP A 236 3.72 1.57 -8.26
N MET A 237 3.65 0.93 -9.42
CA MET A 237 4.60 -0.10 -9.87
C MET A 237 5.77 0.50 -10.68
N GLY A 238 5.92 1.82 -10.63
CA GLY A 238 6.99 2.54 -11.31
C GLY A 238 8.28 2.59 -10.49
N PRO A 239 9.43 2.87 -11.12
CA PRO A 239 10.68 3.18 -10.42
C PRO A 239 10.64 4.54 -9.66
N PRO A 240 11.58 4.78 -8.73
CA PRO A 240 12.65 3.87 -8.30
C PRO A 240 12.15 2.72 -7.42
N GLY A 241 13.00 1.72 -7.19
CA GLY A 241 12.69 0.65 -6.23
C GLY A 241 12.14 -0.63 -6.85
N ILE A 242 12.33 -0.84 -8.15
CA ILE A 242 11.99 -2.09 -8.84
C ILE A 242 13.28 -2.84 -9.18
N PHE A 243 13.40 -4.08 -8.71
CA PHE A 243 14.59 -4.92 -8.87
C PHE A 243 14.24 -6.32 -9.36
N SER A 244 15.17 -6.92 -10.11
CA SER A 244 15.14 -8.35 -10.41
C SER A 244 15.52 -9.17 -9.19
N VAL A 245 14.85 -10.30 -8.99
CA VAL A 245 15.02 -11.18 -7.83
C VAL A 245 15.53 -12.55 -8.28
N SER A 246 16.46 -13.13 -7.52
CA SER A 246 16.90 -14.50 -7.74
C SER A 246 15.74 -15.48 -7.53
N LYS A 247 15.68 -16.55 -8.33
CA LYS A 247 14.75 -17.66 -8.10
C LYS A 247 14.97 -18.37 -6.76
N ASP A 248 16.17 -18.25 -6.20
CA ASP A 248 16.54 -18.84 -4.90
C ASP A 248 16.21 -17.92 -3.71
N ALA A 249 15.61 -16.75 -3.95
CA ALA A 249 15.22 -15.83 -2.90
C ALA A 249 14.17 -16.48 -1.99
N LYS A 250 14.42 -16.48 -0.68
CA LYS A 250 13.46 -17.03 0.27
C LYS A 250 12.41 -15.97 0.58
N ARG A 251 11.14 -16.40 0.61
CA ARG A 251 10.00 -15.55 0.99
C ARG A 251 10.22 -14.82 2.31
N GLU A 252 10.74 -15.51 3.32
CA GLU A 252 11.03 -14.94 4.64
C GLU A 252 12.09 -13.83 4.57
N ASP A 253 13.16 -14.02 3.79
CA ASP A 253 14.19 -12.99 3.61
C ASP A 253 13.59 -11.73 2.98
N ILE A 254 12.69 -11.88 2.01
CA ILE A 254 12.00 -10.76 1.35
C ILE A 254 11.06 -10.03 2.33
N ILE A 255 10.28 -10.76 3.14
CA ILE A 255 9.38 -10.18 4.14
C ILE A 255 10.19 -9.41 5.20
N ASN A 256 11.24 -10.02 5.74
CA ASN A 256 12.10 -9.42 6.77
C ASN A 256 12.81 -8.18 6.22
N PHE A 257 13.32 -8.26 4.99
CA PHE A 257 13.92 -7.13 4.31
C PHE A 257 12.91 -6.00 4.11
N CYS A 258 11.76 -6.29 3.51
CA CYS A 258 10.69 -5.30 3.32
C CYS A 258 10.29 -4.62 4.64
N THR A 259 10.07 -5.41 5.69
CA THR A 259 9.64 -4.92 7.01
C THR A 259 10.67 -3.98 7.64
N ARG A 260 11.97 -4.29 7.49
CA ARG A 260 13.06 -3.45 8.00
C ARG A 260 13.09 -2.06 7.35
N PHE A 261 12.73 -1.96 6.08
CA PHE A 261 12.72 -0.69 5.34
C PHE A 261 11.34 -0.01 5.30
N ALA A 262 10.29 -0.72 5.72
CA ALA A 262 8.93 -0.23 5.85
C ALA A 262 8.69 0.71 7.05
N ILE A 263 9.69 0.93 7.90
CA ILE A 263 9.56 1.68 9.16
C ILE A 263 9.15 3.15 8.94
N ASN A 264 9.36 3.70 7.74
CA ASN A 264 9.00 5.09 7.39
C ASN A 264 7.76 5.21 6.48
N ILE A 265 6.91 4.18 6.39
CA ILE A 265 5.69 4.22 5.56
C ILE A 265 4.73 5.31 6.04
N PHE A 266 4.54 5.41 7.35
CA PHE A 266 3.58 6.30 8.01
C PHE A 266 4.31 7.47 8.68
N VAL A 267 5.18 8.17 7.93
CA VAL A 267 5.70 9.45 8.41
C VAL A 267 4.59 10.49 8.17
N PRO A 268 4.11 11.20 9.21
CA PRO A 268 3.22 12.33 8.99
C PRO A 268 3.92 13.30 8.04
N GLU A 269 3.26 13.68 6.94
CA GLU A 269 3.70 14.87 6.20
C GLU A 269 3.81 16.02 7.22
N GLN A 270 5.02 16.59 7.34
CA GLN A 270 5.27 17.78 8.15
C GLN A 270 4.67 19.00 7.48
#